data_AF-A0A1H8BBX9-F1
#
_entry.id   AF-A0A1H8BBX9-F1
#
_cell.length_a   1.000
_cell.length_b   1.000
_cell.length_c   1.000
_cell.angle_alpha   90.00
_cell.angle_beta   90.00
_cell.angle_gamma   90.00
#
_symmetry.space_group_name_H-M   'P 1'
#
loop_
_entity.id
_entity.type
_entity.pdbx_description
1 polymer ?
#
loop_
_entity_poly.entity_id
_entity_poly.type
_entity_poly.pdbx_seq_one_letter_code
_entity_poly.pdbx_strand_id
1 'polypeptide(L)'
;MASVDQTLTELIRAFPCSYPDRTQALHHVLVVLGTGHEWRDGSLVQRFDSDGRNCLDVHGQFKLSAEQADHMREYGDEVPQELLDGTCPAEHLRPLAADLARTPGPLLEDPYPACTSAPLFTVPADADDDWVEAAREIAAVVLPLWAAPSAYELAIESSLTDTQRAYVTSQRTEALDLLERRFGPGFLTSTGR
;
A
#
# COMPACT_ATOMS: atom_id res chain seq x y z
N MET A 1 -7.81 -17.19 13.09
CA MET A 1 -7.70 -16.29 11.93
C MET A 1 -6.91 -15.08 12.36
N ALA A 2 -6.13 -14.47 11.46
CA ALA A 2 -5.28 -13.33 11.80
C ALA A 2 -6.12 -12.05 11.82
N SER A 3 -6.16 -11.37 12.97
CA SER A 3 -6.76 -10.04 13.08
C SER A 3 -5.99 -9.02 12.25
N VAL A 4 -6.63 -7.92 11.87
CA VAL A 4 -5.98 -6.78 11.21
C VAL A 4 -4.69 -6.37 11.93
N ASP A 5 -4.77 -6.10 13.23
CA ASP A 5 -3.63 -5.61 14.02
C ASP A 5 -2.44 -6.58 14.00
N GLN A 6 -2.70 -7.90 14.02
CA GLN A 6 -1.65 -8.91 13.90
C GLN A 6 -0.98 -8.84 12.53
N THR A 7 -1.77 -8.85 11.45
CA THR A 7 -1.26 -8.79 10.07
C THR A 7 -0.43 -7.53 9.85
N LEU A 8 -0.93 -6.36 10.28
CA LEU A 8 -0.20 -5.11 10.13
C LEU A 8 1.05 -5.07 11.01
N THR A 9 1.00 -5.60 12.25
CA THR A 9 2.18 -5.68 13.11
C THR A 9 3.28 -6.51 12.47
N GLU A 10 2.94 -7.66 11.89
CA GLU A 10 3.90 -8.54 11.21
C GLU A 10 4.49 -7.85 9.97
N LEU A 11 3.66 -7.17 9.18
CA LEU A 11 4.07 -6.43 7.99
C LEU A 11 5.01 -5.26 8.32
N ILE A 12 4.62 -4.40 9.27
CA ILE A 12 5.43 -3.26 9.75
C ILE A 12 6.73 -3.76 10.37
N ARG A 13 6.68 -4.85 11.14
CA ARG A 13 7.90 -5.44 11.71
C ARG A 13 8.82 -5.94 10.62
N ALA A 14 8.31 -6.62 9.59
CA ALA A 14 9.13 -7.17 8.52
C ALA A 14 9.73 -6.07 7.63
N PHE A 15 8.96 -5.02 7.33
CA PHE A 15 9.34 -3.96 6.40
C PHE A 15 9.02 -2.54 6.95
N PRO A 16 9.68 -2.11 8.03
CA PRO A 16 9.35 -0.85 8.71
C PRO A 16 9.63 0.40 7.86
N CYS A 17 10.54 0.33 6.88
CA CYS A 17 10.82 1.45 5.98
C CYS A 17 9.78 1.62 4.88
N SER A 18 9.08 0.54 4.51
CA SER A 18 8.02 0.57 3.50
C SER A 18 6.65 0.80 4.14
N TYR A 19 6.46 0.29 5.36
CA TYR A 19 5.19 0.40 6.09
C TYR A 19 5.46 0.96 7.49
N PRO A 20 5.79 2.27 7.60
CA PRO A 20 6.09 2.89 8.89
C PRO A 20 4.90 3.03 9.84
N ASP A 21 3.66 2.93 9.34
CA ASP A 21 2.45 3.10 10.14
C ASP A 21 1.26 2.26 9.61
N ARG A 22 0.14 2.32 10.32
CA ARG A 22 -1.10 1.60 9.98
C ARG A 22 -1.63 1.96 8.59
N THR A 23 -1.58 3.23 8.19
CA THR A 23 -2.12 3.70 6.92
C THR A 23 -1.33 3.12 5.75
N GLN A 24 0.01 3.15 5.82
CA GLN A 24 0.86 2.54 4.78
C GLN A 24 0.63 1.02 4.70
N ALA A 25 0.53 0.36 5.86
CA ALA A 25 0.32 -1.08 5.92
C ALA A 25 -1.05 -1.48 5.34
N LEU A 26 -2.13 -0.75 5.70
CA LEU A 26 -3.47 -0.95 5.14
C LEU A 26 -3.51 -0.66 3.64
N HIS A 27 -2.89 0.42 3.19
CA HIS A 27 -2.78 0.74 1.77
C HIS A 27 -2.14 -0.41 0.99
N HIS A 28 -1.06 -0.97 1.51
CA HIS A 28 -0.39 -2.12 0.92
C HIS A 28 -1.31 -3.35 0.84
N VAL A 29 -1.93 -3.76 1.94
CA VAL A 29 -2.69 -5.04 1.95
C VAL A 29 -4.05 -4.94 1.27
N LEU A 30 -4.68 -3.76 1.21
CA LEU A 30 -6.04 -3.59 0.68
C LEU A 30 -6.09 -2.89 -0.69
N VAL A 31 -5.15 -1.99 -1.00
CA VAL A 31 -5.27 -1.09 -2.17
C VAL A 31 -4.28 -1.44 -3.27
N VAL A 32 -3.05 -1.83 -2.92
CA VAL A 32 -2.01 -2.14 -3.92
C VAL A 32 -2.30 -3.48 -4.59
N LEU A 33 -2.26 -3.51 -5.92
CA LEU A 33 -2.40 -4.74 -6.70
C LEU A 33 -1.14 -5.61 -6.57
N GLY A 34 -1.32 -6.92 -6.42
CA GLY A 34 -0.21 -7.87 -6.49
C GLY A 34 0.68 -7.93 -5.25
N THR A 35 0.22 -7.42 -4.10
CA THR A 35 0.93 -7.51 -2.82
C THR A 35 0.97 -8.90 -2.21
N GLY A 36 0.39 -9.88 -2.89
CA GLY A 36 0.33 -11.25 -2.43
C GLY A 36 -0.62 -11.46 -1.25
N HIS A 37 -1.58 -10.56 -1.02
CA HIS A 37 -2.65 -10.75 -0.05
C HIS A 37 -3.97 -11.11 -0.76
N GLU A 38 -4.74 -12.03 -0.18
CA GLU A 38 -6.05 -12.44 -0.67
C GLU A 38 -7.03 -12.73 0.46
N TRP A 39 -8.33 -12.57 0.18
CA TRP A 39 -9.39 -12.92 1.12
C TRP A 39 -9.50 -14.44 1.28
N ARG A 40 -9.51 -14.93 2.51
CA ARG A 40 -9.75 -16.33 2.86
C ARG A 40 -10.48 -16.41 4.20
N ASP A 41 -11.61 -17.11 4.20
CA ASP A 41 -12.43 -17.36 5.38
C ASP A 41 -12.78 -16.09 6.18
N GLY A 42 -12.97 -14.95 5.51
CA GLY A 42 -13.33 -13.68 6.16
C GLY A 42 -12.15 -12.76 6.53
N SER A 43 -10.90 -13.21 6.41
CA SER A 43 -9.71 -12.40 6.68
C SER A 43 -8.82 -12.21 5.44
N LEU A 44 -8.00 -11.16 5.42
CA LEU A 44 -6.90 -11.04 4.45
C LEU A 44 -5.68 -11.83 4.93
N VAL A 45 -5.20 -12.74 4.09
CA VAL A 45 -4.04 -13.59 4.36
C VAL A 45 -3.03 -13.48 3.22
N GLN A 46 -1.76 -13.73 3.53
CA GLN A 46 -0.74 -13.83 2.49
C GLN A 46 -0.99 -15.10 1.64
N ARG A 47 -1.10 -14.94 0.32
CA ARG A 47 -1.36 -16.01 -0.65
C ARG A 47 -0.25 -17.05 -0.69
N PHE A 48 0.99 -16.57 -0.53
CA PHE A 48 2.18 -17.40 -0.52
C PHE A 48 2.80 -17.35 0.86
N ASP A 49 3.37 -18.47 1.31
CA ASP A 49 4.22 -18.46 2.48
C ASP A 49 5.32 -17.41 2.24
N SER A 50 5.46 -16.48 3.19
CA SER A 50 6.62 -15.59 3.21
C SER A 50 7.86 -16.46 3.09
N ASP A 51 8.72 -16.16 2.13
CA ASP A 51 10.03 -16.82 2.00
C ASP A 51 10.99 -16.45 3.15
N GLY A 52 10.47 -15.78 4.18
CA GLY A 52 11.18 -15.33 5.36
C GLY A 52 11.95 -14.04 5.13
N ARG A 53 11.98 -13.51 3.89
CA ARG A 53 12.70 -12.27 3.61
C ARG A 53 12.00 -11.10 4.29
N ASN A 54 12.83 -10.25 4.88
CA ASN A 54 12.44 -8.99 5.50
C ASN A 54 13.19 -7.83 4.81
N CYS A 55 12.99 -6.60 5.29
CA CYS A 55 13.64 -5.43 4.69
C CYS A 55 15.16 -5.54 4.62
N LEU A 56 15.82 -6.17 5.60
CA LEU A 56 17.28 -6.30 5.61
C LEU A 56 17.77 -7.19 4.46
N ASP A 57 17.01 -8.23 4.11
CA ASP A 57 17.33 -9.07 2.96
C ASP A 57 17.23 -8.26 1.65
N VAL A 58 16.22 -7.40 1.55
CA VAL A 58 16.03 -6.50 0.40
C VAL A 58 17.16 -5.47 0.33
N HIS A 59 17.45 -4.76 1.42
CA HIS A 59 18.54 -3.78 1.48
C HIS A 59 19.90 -4.44 1.19
N GLY A 60 20.13 -5.65 1.67
CA GLY A 60 21.34 -6.43 1.36
C GLY A 60 21.48 -6.78 -0.12
N GLN A 61 20.37 -7.07 -0.82
CA GLN A 61 20.36 -7.36 -2.26
C GLN A 61 20.64 -6.12 -3.11
N PHE A 62 20.18 -4.94 -2.69
CA PHE A 62 20.35 -3.68 -3.40
C PHE A 62 21.58 -2.86 -2.96
N LYS A 63 22.42 -3.44 -2.10
CA LYS A 63 23.67 -2.83 -1.69
C LYS A 63 24.58 -2.58 -2.90
N LEU A 64 25.09 -1.36 -2.99
CA LEU A 64 26.06 -0.96 -3.99
C LEU A 64 27.44 -1.54 -3.67
N SER A 65 28.14 -1.97 -4.71
CA SER A 65 29.57 -2.24 -4.60
C SER A 65 30.35 -0.94 -4.37
N ALA A 66 31.58 -1.03 -3.88
CA ALA A 66 32.45 0.14 -3.73
C ALA A 66 32.63 0.88 -5.06
N GLU A 67 32.80 0.15 -6.16
CA GLU A 67 32.94 0.71 -7.51
C GLU A 67 31.68 1.46 -7.95
N GLN A 68 30.48 0.91 -7.70
CA GLN A 68 29.22 1.60 -8.02
C GLN A 68 29.03 2.87 -7.18
N ALA A 69 29.35 2.79 -5.88
CA ALA A 69 29.27 3.94 -5.00
C ALA A 69 30.26 5.05 -5.37
N ASP A 70 31.49 4.68 -5.73
CA ASP A 70 32.51 5.65 -6.18
C ASP A 70 32.10 6.28 -7.50
N HIS A 71 31.57 5.50 -8.45
CA HIS A 71 31.01 6.02 -9.68
C HIS A 71 29.91 7.06 -9.42
N MET A 72 28.93 6.79 -8.56
CA MET A 72 27.87 7.75 -8.23
C MET A 72 28.44 9.05 -7.62
N ARG A 73 29.42 8.93 -6.70
CA ARG A 73 30.09 10.10 -6.11
C ARG A 73 30.85 10.94 -7.14
N GLU A 74 31.45 10.32 -8.15
CA GLU A 74 32.13 11.03 -9.24
C GLU A 74 31.18 11.92 -10.06
N TYR A 75 29.90 11.53 -10.18
CA TYR A 75 28.86 12.35 -10.82
C TYR A 75 28.19 13.37 -9.87
N GLY A 76 28.65 13.43 -8.61
CA GLY A 76 28.15 14.38 -7.62
C GLY A 76 26.89 13.93 -6.89
N ASP A 77 26.50 12.66 -7.01
CA ASP A 77 25.36 12.12 -6.28
C ASP A 77 25.75 11.79 -4.82
N GLU A 78 24.91 12.20 -3.88
CA GLU A 78 24.98 11.70 -2.51
C GLU A 78 24.54 10.23 -2.50
N VAL A 79 25.34 9.36 -1.90
CA VAL A 79 25.02 7.93 -1.79
C VAL A 79 24.50 7.65 -0.38
N PRO A 80 23.19 7.34 -0.21
CA PRO A 80 22.61 7.01 1.08
C PRO A 80 23.36 5.86 1.76
N GLN A 81 23.54 5.98 3.08
CA GLN A 81 24.33 5.04 3.88
C GLN A 81 23.76 3.61 3.82
N GLU A 82 22.43 3.48 3.78
CA GLU A 82 21.70 2.22 3.64
C GLU A 82 22.03 1.48 2.34
N LEU A 83 22.37 2.18 1.25
CA LEU A 83 22.81 1.56 0.00
C LEU A 83 24.26 1.07 0.09
N LEU A 84 25.04 1.53 1.06
CA LEU A 84 26.43 1.12 1.28
C LEU A 84 26.55 -0.04 2.24
N ASP A 85 25.76 -0.07 3.31
CA ASP A 85 25.87 -1.08 4.36
C ASP A 85 24.70 -2.09 4.39
N GLY A 86 23.62 -1.83 3.66
CA GLY A 86 22.43 -2.68 3.62
C GLY A 86 21.58 -2.58 4.89
N THR A 87 21.76 -1.53 5.69
CA THR A 87 20.92 -1.28 6.87
C THR A 87 19.53 -0.78 6.47
N CYS A 88 18.55 -1.02 7.34
CA CYS A 88 17.23 -0.41 7.20
C CYS A 88 17.19 0.95 7.93
N PRO A 89 16.88 2.07 7.25
CA PRO A 89 16.81 3.39 7.89
C PRO A 89 15.70 3.46 8.97
N ALA A 90 14.72 2.56 8.90
CA ALA A 90 13.58 2.51 9.81
C ALA A 90 13.67 1.36 10.84
N GLU A 91 14.85 0.77 11.05
CA GLU A 91 15.00 -0.37 11.98
C GLU A 91 14.53 -0.03 13.41
N HIS A 92 14.65 1.24 13.81
CA HIS A 92 14.17 1.75 15.09
C HIS A 92 12.65 1.64 15.29
N LEU A 93 11.85 1.48 14.22
CA LEU A 93 10.40 1.30 14.27
C LEU A 93 9.98 -0.16 14.54
N ARG A 94 10.84 -1.14 14.26
CA ARG A 94 10.55 -2.57 14.45
C ARG A 94 10.03 -2.93 15.86
N PRO A 95 10.61 -2.43 16.98
CA PRO A 95 10.06 -2.69 18.32
C PRO A 95 8.71 -1.99 18.58
N LEU A 96 8.38 -0.95 17.82
CA LEU A 96 7.13 -0.19 17.93
C LEU A 96 6.03 -0.72 17.01
N ALA A 97 6.29 -1.77 16.23
CA ALA A 97 5.39 -2.25 15.17
C ALA A 97 3.95 -2.50 15.65
N ALA A 98 3.77 -3.02 16.87
CA ALA A 98 2.44 -3.25 17.43
C ALA A 98 1.67 -1.94 17.69
N ASP A 99 2.36 -0.90 18.16
CA ASP A 99 1.74 0.41 18.40
C ASP A 99 1.49 1.14 17.08
N LEU A 100 2.42 1.04 16.13
CA LEU A 100 2.29 1.62 14.79
C LEU A 100 1.15 0.96 14.00
N ALA A 101 0.92 -0.35 14.16
CA ALA A 101 -0.21 -1.06 13.57
C ALA A 101 -1.58 -0.53 14.04
N ARG A 102 -1.63 0.17 15.18
CA ARG A 102 -2.84 0.81 15.73
C ARG A 102 -2.87 2.33 15.53
N THR A 103 -1.82 2.91 14.95
CA THR A 103 -1.66 4.36 14.86
C THR A 103 -1.68 4.78 13.39
N PRO A 104 -2.80 5.34 12.89
CA PRO A 104 -2.87 5.88 11.54
C PRO A 104 -1.88 7.03 11.35
N GLY A 105 -1.25 7.07 10.17
CA GLY A 105 -0.43 8.17 9.68
C GLY A 105 -0.95 8.73 8.36
N PRO A 106 -0.35 9.81 7.82
CA PRO A 106 -0.65 10.27 6.47
C PRO A 106 -0.16 9.26 5.43
N LEU A 107 -0.82 9.18 4.28
CA LEU A 107 -0.26 8.44 3.13
C LEU A 107 1.00 9.16 2.63
N LEU A 108 2.10 8.42 2.39
CA LEU A 108 3.40 9.03 2.02
C LEU A 108 3.51 9.32 0.53
N GLU A 109 2.75 8.60 -0.27
CA GLU A 109 2.73 8.65 -1.73
C GLU A 109 1.29 8.72 -2.24
N ASP A 110 1.11 9.04 -3.52
CA ASP A 110 -0.21 8.92 -4.15
C ASP A 110 -0.72 7.48 -4.05
N PRO A 111 -2.01 7.26 -3.78
CA PRO A 111 -2.52 5.91 -3.65
C PRO A 111 -2.43 5.18 -4.97
N TYR A 112 -2.13 3.88 -4.90
CA TYR A 112 -2.28 3.00 -6.06
C TYR A 112 -3.64 3.21 -6.74
N PRO A 113 -3.72 3.21 -8.09
CA PRO A 113 -4.96 3.46 -8.80
C PRO A 113 -6.09 2.50 -8.39
N ALA A 114 -7.31 3.01 -8.33
CA ALA A 114 -8.49 2.19 -8.07
C ALA A 114 -8.62 1.07 -9.12
N CYS A 115 -8.57 -0.18 -8.66
CA CYS A 115 -8.58 -1.36 -9.51
C CYS A 115 -9.49 -2.43 -8.90
N THR A 116 -10.42 -2.96 -9.70
CA THR A 116 -11.39 -3.99 -9.28
C THR A 116 -10.76 -5.26 -8.72
N SER A 117 -9.49 -5.52 -9.03
CA SER A 117 -8.75 -6.68 -8.53
C SER A 117 -8.05 -6.45 -7.19
N ALA A 118 -8.04 -5.23 -6.65
CA ALA A 118 -7.47 -4.98 -5.33
C ALA A 118 -8.43 -5.48 -4.22
N PRO A 119 -7.90 -5.98 -3.08
CA PRO A 119 -8.74 -6.54 -2.01
C PRO A 119 -9.82 -5.60 -1.47
N LEU A 120 -9.57 -4.29 -1.45
CA LEU A 120 -10.53 -3.26 -1.00
C LEU A 120 -11.87 -3.33 -1.76
N PHE A 121 -11.83 -3.64 -3.06
CA PHE A 121 -13.02 -3.65 -3.92
C PHE A 121 -13.68 -5.02 -3.99
N THR A 122 -13.10 -6.03 -3.33
CA THR A 122 -13.54 -7.42 -3.35
C THR A 122 -13.79 -7.96 -1.93
N VAL A 123 -13.98 -7.07 -0.94
CA VAL A 123 -14.29 -7.43 0.45
C VAL A 123 -15.52 -8.35 0.48
N PRO A 124 -15.39 -9.61 0.92
CA PRO A 124 -16.48 -10.56 0.84
C PRO A 124 -17.56 -10.28 1.91
N ALA A 125 -18.71 -10.92 1.77
CA ALA A 125 -19.86 -10.72 2.67
C ALA A 125 -19.63 -11.30 4.07
N ASP A 126 -18.78 -12.33 4.15
CA ASP A 126 -18.34 -13.01 5.37
C ASP A 126 -17.02 -12.44 5.93
N ALA A 127 -16.56 -11.29 5.43
CA ALA A 127 -15.41 -10.58 6.00
C ALA A 127 -15.63 -10.29 7.48
N ASP A 128 -14.60 -10.55 8.30
CA ASP A 128 -14.61 -10.24 9.72
C ASP A 128 -14.82 -8.72 9.94
N ASP A 129 -15.45 -8.37 11.06
CA ASP A 129 -15.81 -6.98 11.37
C ASP A 129 -14.58 -6.06 11.43
N ASP A 130 -13.44 -6.53 11.96
CA ASP A 130 -12.22 -5.73 12.03
C ASP A 130 -11.65 -5.41 10.64
N TRP A 131 -11.71 -6.36 9.72
CA TRP A 131 -11.33 -6.20 8.32
C TRP A 131 -12.29 -5.30 7.55
N VAL A 132 -13.59 -5.36 7.83
CA VAL A 132 -14.59 -4.43 7.27
C VAL A 132 -14.30 -3.00 7.71
N GLU A 133 -14.02 -2.79 9.00
CA GLU A 133 -13.67 -1.47 9.52
C GLU A 133 -12.33 -0.96 8.97
N ALA A 134 -11.33 -1.82 8.85
CA ALA A 134 -10.05 -1.48 8.22
C ALA A 134 -10.20 -1.09 6.74
N ALA A 135 -11.10 -1.76 6.01
CA ALA A 135 -11.42 -1.40 4.63
C ALA A 135 -12.13 -0.04 4.54
N ARG A 136 -13.05 0.27 5.47
CA ARG A 136 -13.66 1.60 5.56
C ARG A 136 -12.63 2.68 5.92
N GLU A 137 -11.73 2.38 6.85
CA GLU A 137 -10.65 3.25 7.29
C GLU A 137 -9.76 3.66 6.11
N ILE A 138 -9.23 2.70 5.36
CA ILE A 138 -8.35 3.02 4.24
C ILE A 138 -9.11 3.68 3.08
N ALA A 139 -10.36 3.28 2.84
CA ALA A 139 -11.22 3.95 1.86
C ALA A 139 -11.39 5.45 2.16
N ALA A 140 -11.52 5.82 3.45
CA ALA A 140 -11.58 7.20 3.89
C ALA A 140 -10.33 8.02 3.58
N VAL A 141 -9.18 7.37 3.47
CA VAL A 141 -7.93 8.02 3.08
C VAL A 141 -7.83 8.14 1.55
N VAL A 142 -8.10 7.06 0.80
CA VAL A 142 -7.79 7.00 -0.64
C VAL A 142 -8.87 7.60 -1.53
N LEU A 143 -10.14 7.59 -1.11
CA LEU A 143 -11.25 8.12 -1.94
C LEU A 143 -11.10 9.62 -2.24
N PRO A 144 -10.79 10.50 -1.27
CA PRO A 144 -10.54 11.91 -1.56
C PRO A 144 -9.36 12.12 -2.51
N LEU A 145 -8.29 11.32 -2.37
CA LEU A 145 -7.08 11.41 -3.18
C LEU A 145 -7.36 11.02 -4.64
N TRP A 146 -8.12 9.94 -4.87
CA TRP A 146 -8.56 9.64 -6.23
C TRP A 146 -9.46 10.72 -6.81
N ALA A 147 -10.36 11.31 -6.01
CA ALA A 147 -11.27 12.37 -6.46
C ALA A 147 -10.53 13.66 -6.87
N ALA A 148 -9.36 13.92 -6.27
CA ALA A 148 -8.49 15.06 -6.56
C ALA A 148 -7.10 14.58 -7.01
N PRO A 149 -6.97 14.08 -8.25
CA PRO A 149 -5.74 13.45 -8.73
C PRO A 149 -4.55 14.40 -8.69
N SER A 150 -3.37 13.85 -8.42
CA SER A 150 -2.14 14.63 -8.32
C SER A 150 -1.68 15.16 -9.68
N ALA A 151 -0.74 16.12 -9.69
CA ALA A 151 -0.15 16.61 -10.94
C ALA A 151 0.55 15.49 -11.73
N TYR A 152 1.09 14.49 -11.04
CA TYR A 152 1.71 13.33 -11.65
C TYR A 152 0.68 12.43 -12.34
N GLU A 153 -0.42 12.13 -11.67
CA GLU A 153 -1.53 11.35 -12.26
C GLU A 153 -2.12 12.06 -13.48
N LEU A 154 -2.36 13.38 -13.38
CA LEU A 154 -2.83 14.18 -14.52
C LEU A 154 -1.86 14.14 -15.70
N ALA A 155 -0.55 14.15 -15.43
CA ALA A 155 0.48 14.02 -16.46
C ALA A 155 0.44 12.62 -17.13
N ILE A 156 0.34 11.54 -16.35
CA ILE A 156 0.17 10.18 -16.89
C ILE A 156 -1.08 10.13 -17.76
N GLU A 157 -2.22 10.57 -17.22
CA GLU A 157 -3.47 10.57 -17.96
C GLU A 157 -3.31 11.33 -19.27
N SER A 158 -2.70 12.52 -19.28
CA SER A 158 -2.48 13.31 -20.50
C SER A 158 -1.65 12.59 -21.58
N SER A 159 -0.80 11.63 -21.18
CA SER A 159 0.01 10.82 -22.10
C SER A 159 -0.75 9.64 -22.73
N LEU A 160 -1.92 9.29 -22.18
CA LEU A 160 -2.75 8.19 -22.67
C LEU A 160 -3.52 8.60 -23.93
N THR A 161 -3.65 7.64 -24.86
CA THR A 161 -4.63 7.73 -25.96
C THR A 161 -6.06 7.77 -25.41
N ASP A 162 -7.01 8.29 -26.18
CA ASP A 162 -8.42 8.36 -25.78
C ASP A 162 -8.98 6.98 -25.39
N THR A 163 -8.61 5.92 -26.13
CA THR A 163 -9.03 4.54 -25.82
C THR A 163 -8.47 4.07 -24.49
N GLN A 164 -7.19 4.33 -24.20
CA GLN A 164 -6.58 3.95 -22.93
C GLN A 164 -7.17 4.73 -21.76
N ARG A 165 -7.40 6.03 -21.94
CA ARG A 165 -8.06 6.88 -20.94
C ARG A 165 -9.46 6.37 -20.62
N ALA A 166 -10.26 6.08 -21.64
CA ALA A 166 -11.60 5.52 -21.45
C ALA A 166 -11.59 4.19 -20.71
N TYR A 167 -10.61 3.32 -20.99
CA TYR A 167 -10.42 2.07 -20.25
C TYR A 167 -10.11 2.31 -18.77
N VAL A 168 -9.13 3.17 -18.47
CA VAL A 168 -8.76 3.51 -17.08
C VAL A 168 -9.94 4.11 -16.31
N THR A 169 -10.66 5.08 -16.91
CA THR A 169 -11.86 5.66 -16.31
C THR A 169 -12.93 4.61 -16.04
N SER A 170 -13.14 3.68 -16.98
CA SER A 170 -14.12 2.58 -16.82
C SER A 170 -13.75 1.67 -15.65
N GLN A 171 -12.48 1.24 -15.56
CA GLN A 171 -12.00 0.38 -14.48
C GLN A 171 -12.11 1.07 -13.11
N ARG A 172 -11.77 2.35 -13.04
CA ARG A 172 -11.95 3.15 -11.83
C ARG A 172 -13.43 3.26 -11.44
N THR A 173 -14.31 3.52 -12.40
CA THR A 173 -15.76 3.62 -12.15
C THR A 173 -16.32 2.30 -11.61
N GLU A 174 -15.96 1.19 -12.25
CA GLU A 174 -16.37 -0.15 -11.82
C GLU A 174 -15.88 -0.49 -10.41
N ALA A 175 -14.63 -0.15 -10.09
CA ALA A 175 -14.08 -0.34 -8.75
C ALA A 175 -14.87 0.44 -7.69
N LEU A 176 -15.12 1.73 -7.94
CA LEU A 176 -15.89 2.57 -7.01
C LEU A 176 -17.34 2.07 -6.82
N ASP A 177 -17.98 1.58 -7.89
CA ASP A 177 -19.32 0.98 -7.82
C ASP A 177 -19.34 -0.29 -6.94
N LEU A 178 -18.30 -1.13 -6.99
CA LEU A 178 -18.17 -2.30 -6.11
C LEU A 178 -18.09 -1.88 -4.64
N LEU A 179 -17.34 -0.82 -4.35
CA LEU A 179 -17.18 -0.28 -3.01
C LEU A 179 -18.51 0.23 -2.44
N GLU A 180 -19.26 1.00 -3.23
CA GLU A 180 -20.59 1.51 -2.89
C GLU A 180 -21.58 0.35 -2.65
N ARG A 181 -21.56 -0.69 -3.49
CA ARG A 181 -22.40 -1.89 -3.30
C ARG A 181 -22.06 -2.61 -2.00
N ARG A 182 -20.77 -2.68 -1.63
CA ARG A 182 -20.33 -3.40 -0.44
C ARG A 182 -20.65 -2.66 0.85
N PHE A 183 -20.47 -1.34 0.87
CA PHE A 183 -20.58 -0.52 2.08
C PHE A 183 -21.89 0.26 2.20
N GLY A 184 -22.70 0.24 1.15
CA GLY A 184 -24.05 0.79 1.11
C GLY A 184 -24.14 2.12 0.34
N PRO A 185 -25.35 2.50 -0.09
CA PRO A 185 -25.56 3.77 -0.77
C PRO A 185 -25.15 4.97 0.09
N GLY A 186 -24.50 5.95 -0.53
CA GLY A 186 -23.96 7.14 0.09
C GLY A 186 -22.52 7.02 0.57
N PHE A 187 -21.91 5.82 0.56
CA PHE A 187 -20.58 5.59 1.11
C PHE A 187 -19.51 6.44 0.41
N LEU A 188 -19.49 6.49 -0.92
CA LEU A 188 -18.54 7.33 -1.66
C LEU A 188 -18.73 8.82 -1.33
N THR A 189 -19.97 9.26 -1.13
CA THR A 189 -20.29 10.68 -0.88
C THR A 189 -20.06 11.13 0.56
N SER A 190 -20.15 10.24 1.54
CA SER A 190 -19.81 10.53 2.94
C SER A 190 -18.31 10.59 3.17
N THR A 191 -17.56 9.91 2.32
CA THR A 191 -16.14 9.60 2.52
C THR A 191 -15.22 10.46 1.63
N GLY A 192 -15.75 10.99 0.52
CA GLY A 192 -15.05 11.93 -0.36
C GLY A 192 -15.23 13.42 -0.02
N ARG A 193 -15.67 13.76 1.22
CA ARG A 193 -15.82 15.15 1.68
C ARG A 193 -14.70 15.57 2.63
#